data_AF-A0A218W8J8-F1
#
_entry.id   AF-A0A218W8J8-F1
#
_cell.length_a   1.000
_cell.length_b   1.000
_cell.length_c   1.000
_cell.angle_alpha   90.00
_cell.angle_beta   90.00
_cell.angle_gamma   90.00
#
_symmetry.space_group_name_H-M   'P 1'
#
loop_
_entity.id
_entity.type
_entity.pdbx_description
1 polymer ?
#
loop_
_entity_poly.entity_id
_entity_poly.type
_entity_poly.pdbx_seq_one_letter_code
_entity_poly.pdbx_strand_id
1 'polypeptide(L)'
;MDTPTKVKGAGGRRGGGPKKKPISRSVKAGLQFPVGRIGRYLKKRRYSERVGTGAPVYLAAVLEYLAAEVSYPSNVIETEVSPLHLQR
;
A
#
# COMPACT_ATOMS: atom_id res chain seq x y z
N MET A 1 -16.39 -7.75 -47.26
CA MET A 1 -15.20 -8.26 -46.51
C MET A 1 -15.37 -7.79 -45.08
N ASP A 2 -16.12 -8.55 -44.30
CA ASP A 2 -16.48 -8.20 -42.93
C ASP A 2 -15.52 -8.90 -41.97
N THR A 3 -14.78 -8.13 -41.18
CA THR A 3 -13.91 -8.66 -40.13
C THR A 3 -14.75 -8.86 -38.86
N PRO A 4 -14.68 -10.02 -38.18
CA PRO A 4 -15.42 -10.21 -36.94
C PRO A 4 -14.67 -9.53 -35.78
N THR A 5 -15.27 -8.50 -35.18
CA THR A 5 -14.82 -7.94 -33.91
C THR A 5 -14.98 -8.98 -32.79
N LYS A 6 -13.83 -9.42 -32.26
CA LYS A 6 -13.69 -10.36 -31.14
C LYS A 6 -14.45 -9.90 -29.90
N VAL A 7 -15.53 -10.60 -29.55
CA VAL A 7 -16.28 -10.36 -28.30
C VAL A 7 -15.43 -10.84 -27.12
N LYS A 8 -14.92 -9.90 -26.32
CA LYS A 8 -14.19 -10.22 -25.08
C LYS A 8 -15.18 -10.74 -24.04
N GLY A 9 -15.13 -12.04 -23.78
CA GLY A 9 -15.99 -12.76 -22.84
C GLY A 9 -16.16 -12.03 -21.51
N ALA A 10 -17.41 -11.79 -21.14
CA ALA A 10 -17.80 -11.25 -19.86
C ALA A 10 -17.54 -12.30 -18.76
N GLY A 11 -16.35 -12.24 -18.18
CA GLY A 11 -16.03 -12.96 -16.94
C GLY A 11 -17.03 -12.57 -15.85
N GLY A 12 -17.67 -13.59 -15.27
CA GLY A 12 -18.78 -13.53 -14.32
C GLY A 12 -18.75 -12.34 -13.36
N ARG A 13 -19.64 -11.37 -13.60
CA ARG A 13 -19.95 -10.32 -12.64
C ARG A 13 -20.84 -10.91 -11.54
N ARG A 14 -20.23 -11.53 -10.52
CA ARG A 14 -20.86 -11.58 -9.20
C ARG A 14 -20.95 -10.13 -8.69
N GLY A 15 -22.08 -9.47 -8.93
CA GLY A 15 -22.29 -8.11 -8.42
C GLY A 15 -23.20 -7.26 -9.29
N GLY A 16 -24.44 -7.71 -9.51
CA GLY A 16 -25.51 -6.88 -10.07
C GLY A 16 -26.18 -5.95 -9.04
N GLY A 17 -25.80 -6.05 -7.76
CA GLY A 17 -26.32 -5.21 -6.68
C GLY A 17 -25.53 -3.91 -6.49
N PRO A 18 -26.06 -2.96 -5.68
CA PRO A 18 -25.40 -1.69 -5.38
C PRO A 18 -23.95 -1.91 -4.90
N LYS A 19 -22.99 -1.29 -5.60
CA LYS A 19 -21.58 -1.41 -5.23
C LYS A 19 -21.31 -0.59 -3.97
N LYS A 20 -20.86 -1.25 -2.90
CA LYS A 20 -20.30 -0.56 -1.73
C LYS A 20 -19.10 0.28 -2.16
N LYS A 21 -18.93 1.47 -1.54
CA LYS A 21 -17.76 2.32 -1.80
C LYS A 21 -16.47 1.51 -1.55
N PRO A 22 -15.49 1.55 -2.48
CA PRO A 22 -14.25 0.80 -2.30
C PRO A 22 -13.47 1.39 -1.13
N ILE A 23 -13.16 0.55 -0.13
CA ILE A 23 -12.28 0.92 0.99
C ILE A 23 -10.86 0.53 0.62
N SER A 24 -9.90 1.43 0.84
CA SER A 24 -8.49 1.17 0.54
C SER A 24 -7.92 0.08 1.47
N ARG A 25 -6.90 -0.64 1.01
CA ARG A 25 -6.22 -1.66 1.84
C ARG A 25 -5.53 -1.06 3.05
N SER A 26 -5.03 0.17 2.96
CA SER A 26 -4.43 0.91 4.09
C SER A 26 -5.49 1.20 5.15
N VAL A 27 -6.63 1.78 4.76
CA VAL A 27 -7.74 2.07 5.67
C VAL A 27 -8.29 0.80 6.31
N LYS A 28 -8.45 -0.28 5.53
CA LYS A 28 -8.89 -1.58 6.07
C LYS A 28 -7.89 -2.19 7.07
N ALA A 29 -6.59 -1.92 6.91
CA ALA A 29 -5.55 -2.42 7.80
C ALA A 29 -5.24 -1.48 8.98
N GLY A 30 -5.81 -0.28 9.01
CA GLY A 30 -5.50 0.73 10.04
C GLY A 30 -4.10 1.33 9.93
N LEU A 31 -3.51 1.33 8.73
CA LEU A 31 -2.14 1.81 8.49
C LEU A 31 -2.16 3.14 7.73
N GLN A 32 -1.33 4.09 8.15
CA GLN A 32 -1.04 5.31 7.39
C GLN A 32 -0.23 5.00 6.13
N PHE A 33 0.65 4.00 6.20
CA PHE A 33 1.51 3.64 5.09
C PHE A 33 0.74 3.00 3.92
N PRO A 34 1.15 3.24 2.67
CA PRO A 34 0.39 2.86 1.48
C PRO A 34 0.57 1.38 1.11
N VAL A 35 -0.20 0.49 1.76
CA VAL A 35 -0.25 -0.97 1.51
C VAL A 35 -0.41 -1.31 0.02
N GLY A 36 -1.27 -0.54 -0.68
CA GLY A 36 -1.54 -0.74 -2.09
C GLY A 36 -0.30 -0.59 -2.98
N ARG A 37 0.50 0.44 -2.69
CA ARG A 37 1.70 0.81 -3.43
C ARG A 37 2.84 -0.17 -3.13
N ILE A 38 2.99 -0.56 -1.86
CA ILE A 38 3.97 -1.55 -1.42
C ILE A 38 3.74 -2.88 -2.15
N GLY A 39 2.50 -3.37 -2.18
CA GLY A 39 2.18 -4.60 -2.92
C GLY A 39 2.46 -4.51 -4.42
N ARG A 40 2.31 -3.34 -5.04
CA ARG A 40 2.68 -3.11 -6.44
C ARG A 40 4.20 -3.21 -6.63
N TYR A 41 4.99 -2.62 -5.74
CA TYR A 41 6.45 -2.68 -5.82
C TYR A 41 6.99 -4.08 -5.56
N LEU A 42 6.40 -4.83 -4.63
CA LEU A 42 6.77 -6.22 -4.39
C LEU A 42 6.65 -7.08 -5.67
N LYS A 43 5.58 -6.88 -6.44
CA LYS A 43 5.37 -7.57 -7.71
C LYS A 43 6.26 -7.05 -8.83
N LYS A 44 6.41 -5.71 -8.95
CA LYS A 44 7.21 -5.09 -10.03
C LYS A 44 8.69 -5.46 -9.95
N ARG A 45 9.21 -5.61 -8.73
CA ARG A 45 10.63 -5.93 -8.47
C ARG A 45 10.93 -7.43 -8.50
N ARG A 46 9.93 -8.30 -8.72
CA ARG A 46 10.08 -9.77 -8.80
C ARG A 46 10.83 -10.38 -7.59
N TYR A 47 10.59 -9.86 -6.38
CA TYR A 47 11.19 -10.44 -5.16
C TYR A 47 10.74 -11.89 -4.90
N SER A 48 9.60 -12.27 -5.46
CA SER A 48 9.11 -13.65 -5.45
C SER A 48 8.23 -13.89 -6.68
N GLU A 49 8.04 -15.16 -7.04
CA GLU A 49 7.09 -15.55 -8.09
C GLU A 49 5.65 -15.19 -7.71
N ARG A 50 5.31 -15.36 -6.42
CA ARG A 50 3.99 -15.03 -5.85
C ARG A 50 4.15 -14.20 -4.59
N VAL A 51 3.38 -13.12 -4.51
CA VAL A 51 3.30 -12.25 -3.33
C VAL A 51 2.02 -12.58 -2.59
N GLY A 52 2.14 -13.07 -1.36
CA GLY A 52 1.00 -13.35 -0.48
C GLY A 52 0.16 -12.09 -0.20
N THR A 53 -1.13 -12.28 0.07
CA THR A 53 -2.08 -11.17 0.30
C THR A 53 -1.74 -10.33 1.53
N GLY A 54 -1.19 -10.96 2.57
CA GLY A 54 -0.76 -10.31 3.82
C GLY A 54 0.63 -9.68 3.76
N ALA A 55 1.51 -10.10 2.83
CA ALA A 55 2.87 -9.59 2.72
C ALA A 55 2.97 -8.04 2.63
N PRO A 56 2.18 -7.34 1.79
CA PRO A 56 2.24 -5.89 1.75
C PRO A 56 1.65 -5.21 3.00
N VAL A 57 0.81 -5.88 3.77
CA VAL A 57 0.27 -5.35 5.04
C VAL A 57 1.34 -5.44 6.11
N TYR A 58 2.00 -6.59 6.24
CA TYR A 58 3.09 -6.79 7.18
C TYR A 58 4.23 -5.80 6.95
N LEU A 59 4.69 -5.67 5.70
CA LEU A 59 5.76 -4.74 5.37
C LEU A 59 5.36 -3.28 5.63
N ALA A 60 4.11 -2.90 5.35
CA ALA A 60 3.62 -1.55 5.65
C ALA A 60 3.64 -1.27 7.15
N ALA A 61 3.21 -2.22 7.98
CA ALA A 61 3.19 -2.06 9.44
C ALA A 61 4.60 -1.90 10.02
N VAL A 62 5.57 -2.73 9.57
CA VAL A 62 6.95 -2.62 10.02
C VAL A 62 7.57 -1.29 9.62
N LEU A 63 7.36 -0.83 8.38
CA LEU A 63 7.87 0.46 7.92
C LEU A 63 7.25 1.64 8.67
N GLU A 64 5.95 1.56 8.98
CA GLU A 64 5.24 2.59 9.74
C GLU A 64 5.75 2.67 11.18
N TYR A 65 5.94 1.51 11.82
CA TYR A 65 6.54 1.42 13.16
C TYR A 65 7.94 2.04 13.20
N LEU A 66 8.82 1.63 12.27
CA LEU A 66 10.20 2.15 12.23
C LEU A 66 10.24 3.65 11.94
N ALA A 67 9.36 4.15 11.07
CA ALA A 67 9.27 5.58 10.79
C ALA A 67 8.77 6.38 12.01
N ALA A 68 7.81 5.83 12.76
CA ALA A 68 7.34 6.43 14.00
C ALA A 68 8.45 6.51 15.05
N GLU A 69 9.21 5.43 15.23
CA GLU A 69 10.32 5.38 16.18
C GLU A 69 11.44 6.39 15.84
N VAL A 70 11.77 6.54 14.55
CA VAL A 70 12.80 7.51 14.13
C VAL A 70 12.30 8.96 14.21
N SER A 71 11.03 9.19 13.90
CA SER A 71 10.44 10.54 13.91
C SER A 71 10.12 11.04 15.33
N TYR A 72 9.78 10.13 16.23
CA TYR A 72 9.45 10.42 17.61
C TYR A 72 10.07 9.31 18.46
N PRO A 73 11.38 9.40 18.71
CA PRO A 73 12.01 8.46 19.61
C PRO A 73 11.31 8.63 20.95
N SER A 74 10.57 7.60 21.38
CA SER A 74 9.87 7.62 22.67
C SER A 74 10.85 7.78 23.85
N ASN A 75 12.14 7.58 23.58
CA ASN A 75 13.31 7.79 24.43
C ASN A 75 13.99 9.17 24.28
N VAL A 76 13.54 10.04 23.37
CA VAL A 76 14.00 11.44 23.21
C VAL A 76 12.78 12.35 23.32
N ILE A 77 12.17 12.34 24.50
CA ILE A 77 11.18 13.33 24.87
C ILE A 77 11.97 14.62 25.19
N GLU A 78 11.61 15.72 24.53
CA GLU A 78 12.20 17.06 24.64
C GLU A 78 13.57 17.29 23.98
N THR A 79 13.62 17.31 22.65
CA THR A 79 14.26 18.47 22.01
C THR A 79 13.47 18.82 20.76
N GLU A 80 12.80 19.98 20.83
CA GLU A 80 12.26 20.71 19.69
C GLU A 80 13.14 20.50 18.45
N VAL A 81 12.59 19.89 17.40
CA VAL A 81 13.27 19.82 16.10
C VAL A 81 13.25 21.22 15.48
N SER A 82 14.19 22.06 15.94
CA SER A 82 14.51 23.35 15.33
C SER A 82 15.35 23.11 14.06
N PRO A 83 14.93 23.61 12.88
CA PRO A 83 15.58 23.31 11.60
C PRO A 83 16.82 24.20 11.37
N LEU A 84 17.91 24.01 12.13
CA LEU A 84 19.10 24.86 12.04
C LEU A 84 20.45 24.15 11.80
N HIS A 85 20.48 22.85 11.51
CA HIS A 85 21.76 22.12 11.36
C HIS A 85 22.11 21.64 9.93
N LEU A 86 21.54 22.23 8.87
CA LEU A 86 21.91 21.91 7.48
C LEU A 86 22.78 22.98 6.78
N GLN A 87 23.56 23.77 7.52
CA GLN A 87 24.49 24.74 6.92
C GLN A 87 25.84 24.93 7.64
N ARG A 88 26.49 23.86 8.10
CA ARG A 88 27.95 23.89 8.33
C ARG A 88 28.60 22.58 7.92
#